data_AF-A0A6P4A6J6-F1
#
_entry.id   AF-A0A6P4A6J6-F1
#
_cell.length_a   1.000
_cell.length_b   1.000
_cell.length_c   1.000
_cell.angle_alpha   90.00
_cell.angle_beta   90.00
_cell.angle_gamma   90.00
#
_symmetry.space_group_name_H-M   'P 1'
#
loop_
_entity.id
_entity.type
_entity.pdbx_description
1 polymer ?
#
loop_
_entity_poly.entity_id
_entity_poly.type
_entity_poly.pdbx_seq_one_letter_code
_entity_poly.pdbx_strand_id
1 'polypeptide(L)'
;MSCGPLLCSFRIPAIPISKKKRIFTHQHNRLLTVSLFSHSHSNSHPQHHTQSMEVNDTITNNALGFDFLTKKPYTPPSWATHLNPIPPNYFSLAHLPTPIHKWNLPNLPKNTQVWLKRDDLSGMQLSGNKVRKLEFLMADAVAQGADCIITIGGIQSNHCRATAVAARYLNLDCYLILRTSKAVVDQDPGLTGNLLVERLVGAHVELISKEEYGKIGSVALTNHLKEKLLNEGRKPYVIPVGGSNSLGTWGYIKAIAEIEHQLQTGTESIKFDDIIVACGSGGTIAGLSLGSLLSSLKAKVHAFSVCDDPNYFYDYVQGLLDGLEAGVDSRNIVDIINAKGLGYAINTAEELNFVKEIAAATGVILDPVYSGKAVYGLTKDMAENPKKWEGRKILFIHTGGLLGLYDKVQQIDSLVGNWNRMDVHESVPRKDGIGKMF
;
A
#
# COMPACT_ATOMS: atom_id res chain seq x y z
N MET A 1 5.24 29.36 63.76
CA MET A 1 4.82 30.37 62.77
C MET A 1 5.50 29.98 61.45
N SER A 2 4.86 29.16 60.59
CA SER A 2 3.88 29.53 59.53
C SER A 2 4.56 30.36 58.42
N CYS A 3 4.48 30.12 57.11
CA CYS A 3 3.60 29.33 56.24
C CYS A 3 4.34 29.06 54.90
N GLY A 4 3.96 28.01 54.17
CA GLY A 4 4.46 27.69 52.83
C GLY A 4 3.73 28.44 51.69
N PRO A 5 4.14 28.26 50.42
CA PRO A 5 3.43 28.81 49.28
C PRO A 5 2.42 27.82 48.67
N LEU A 6 1.22 28.33 48.39
CA LEU A 6 0.08 27.65 47.77
C LEU A 6 0.36 27.28 46.31
N LEU A 7 0.09 26.02 45.95
CA LEU A 7 -0.17 25.58 44.58
C LEU A 7 -1.68 25.48 44.37
N CYS A 8 -2.21 26.32 43.48
CA CYS A 8 -3.63 26.40 43.15
C CYS A 8 -4.01 25.21 42.27
N SER A 9 -4.77 24.26 42.82
CA SER A 9 -5.36 23.16 42.05
C SER A 9 -6.67 23.63 41.40
N PHE A 10 -6.76 23.61 40.08
CA PHE A 10 -8.03 23.73 39.36
C PHE A 10 -8.69 22.34 39.29
N ARG A 11 -9.72 22.13 40.13
CA ARG A 11 -10.66 21.01 40.00
C ARG A 11 -11.79 21.42 39.06
N ILE A 12 -11.96 20.70 37.96
CA ILE A 12 -13.16 20.76 37.12
C ILE A 12 -14.26 19.94 37.81
N PRO A 13 -15.49 20.46 38.04
CA PRO A 13 -16.56 19.69 38.66
C PRO A 13 -17.15 18.67 37.68
N ALA A 14 -17.30 17.43 38.14
CA ALA A 14 -17.99 16.36 37.44
C ALA A 14 -19.51 16.62 37.38
N ILE A 15 -20.09 16.49 36.18
CA ILE A 15 -21.53 16.55 35.95
C ILE A 15 -22.12 15.14 36.13
N PRO A 16 -23.20 14.94 36.91
CA PRO A 16 -23.80 13.63 37.10
C PRO A 16 -24.66 13.24 35.89
N ILE A 17 -24.36 12.10 35.25
CA ILE A 17 -25.19 11.53 34.20
C ILE A 17 -26.34 10.75 34.85
N SER A 18 -27.56 11.29 34.77
CA SER A 18 -28.78 10.60 35.18
C SER A 18 -29.14 9.48 34.20
N LYS A 19 -29.40 8.28 34.73
CA LYS A 19 -29.97 7.15 33.98
C LYS A 19 -31.34 7.51 33.41
N LYS A 20 -31.48 7.52 32.07
CA LYS A 20 -32.77 7.33 31.40
C LYS A 20 -32.68 6.12 30.47
N LYS A 21 -33.39 5.06 30.84
CA LYS A 21 -33.76 3.94 29.97
C LYS A 21 -34.50 4.51 28.74
N ARG A 22 -34.01 4.26 27.53
CA ARG A 22 -34.81 4.33 26.31
C ARG A 22 -34.96 2.92 25.77
N ILE A 23 -36.21 2.48 25.79
CA ILE A 23 -36.72 1.26 25.16
C ILE A 23 -36.67 1.49 23.65
N PHE A 24 -35.96 0.64 22.91
CA PHE A 24 -36.07 0.57 21.45
C PHE A 24 -37.10 -0.50 21.11
N THR A 25 -38.26 -0.08 20.61
CA THR A 25 -39.26 -0.94 19.98
C THR A 25 -38.94 -1.12 18.51
N HIS A 26 -38.93 -2.38 18.06
CA HIS A 26 -38.85 -2.79 16.66
C HIS A 26 -39.93 -2.12 15.80
N GLN A 27 -39.53 -1.60 14.63
CA GLN A 27 -40.46 -1.40 13.52
C GLN A 27 -39.87 -1.99 12.22
N HIS A 28 -40.71 -2.79 11.58
CA HIS A 28 -40.54 -3.45 10.30
C HIS A 28 -40.30 -2.45 9.15
N ASN A 29 -39.29 -2.70 8.32
CA ASN A 29 -39.20 -2.09 7.00
C ASN A 29 -39.96 -2.95 5.99
N ARG A 30 -41.02 -2.37 5.42
CA ARG A 30 -41.75 -2.89 4.25
C ARG A 30 -40.92 -2.64 3.00
N LEU A 31 -40.83 -3.68 2.15
CA LEU A 31 -40.36 -3.61 0.79
C LEU A 31 -41.22 -2.62 -0.03
N LEU A 32 -40.56 -1.75 -0.79
CA LEU A 32 -41.14 -1.00 -1.90
C LEU A 32 -40.66 -1.66 -3.19
N THR A 33 -41.50 -2.51 -3.76
CA THR A 33 -41.41 -3.04 -5.12
C THR A 33 -41.88 -1.97 -6.09
N VAL A 34 -41.01 -1.50 -6.99
CA VAL A 34 -41.41 -0.68 -8.14
C VAL A 34 -41.55 -1.62 -9.33
N SER A 35 -42.78 -1.85 -9.79
CA SER A 35 -43.04 -2.53 -11.06
C SER A 35 -43.08 -1.49 -12.18
N LEU A 36 -42.34 -1.76 -13.26
CA LEU A 36 -42.45 -1.04 -14.52
C LEU A 36 -43.22 -1.94 -15.49
N PHE A 37 -44.47 -1.57 -15.78
CA PHE A 37 -45.23 -2.10 -16.90
C PHE A 37 -44.94 -1.23 -18.13
N SER A 38 -44.43 -1.84 -19.21
CA SER A 38 -44.43 -1.24 -20.55
C SER A 38 -45.38 -2.04 -21.44
N HIS A 39 -46.38 -1.34 -21.98
CA HIS A 39 -47.38 -1.86 -22.91
C HIS A 39 -46.78 -2.22 -24.27
N SER A 40 -47.28 -3.33 -24.83
CA SER A 40 -47.06 -3.80 -26.18
C SER A 40 -47.99 -3.10 -27.18
N HIS A 41 -47.47 -2.70 -28.34
CA HIS A 41 -48.26 -2.49 -29.56
C HIS A 41 -47.51 -3.08 -30.76
N SER A 42 -48.26 -3.89 -31.51
CA SER A 42 -47.91 -4.59 -32.75
C SER A 42 -48.01 -3.69 -33.98
N ASN A 43 -47.15 -3.87 -34.99
CA ASN A 43 -47.59 -4.16 -36.37
C ASN A 43 -46.43 -4.40 -37.37
N SER A 44 -46.57 -5.52 -38.08
CA SER A 44 -46.29 -5.83 -39.50
C SER A 44 -44.96 -5.49 -40.20
N HIS A 45 -44.32 -6.56 -40.70
CA HIS A 45 -43.28 -6.64 -41.75
C HIS A 45 -43.77 -6.19 -43.15
N PRO A 46 -42.85 -5.86 -44.08
CA PRO A 46 -42.31 -6.86 -45.02
C PRO A 46 -40.78 -6.83 -45.21
N GLN A 47 -40.26 -7.95 -45.71
CA GLN A 47 -38.86 -8.28 -45.95
C GLN A 47 -38.24 -7.49 -47.13
N HIS A 48 -36.95 -7.15 -47.01
CA HIS A 48 -36.02 -7.12 -48.14
C HIS A 48 -34.60 -7.50 -47.67
N HIS A 49 -34.02 -8.50 -48.33
CA HIS A 49 -32.62 -8.93 -48.18
C HIS A 49 -31.68 -7.97 -48.90
N THR A 50 -30.60 -7.50 -48.26
CA THR A 50 -29.26 -7.39 -48.88
C THR A 50 -28.13 -7.18 -47.86
N GLN A 51 -27.24 -8.16 -47.82
CA GLN A 51 -25.79 -8.18 -47.52
C GLN A 51 -25.11 -7.14 -46.60
N SER A 52 -24.61 -7.68 -45.47
CA SER A 52 -23.24 -7.60 -44.93
C SER A 52 -22.53 -6.25 -44.83
N MET A 53 -22.43 -5.75 -43.60
CA MET A 53 -21.20 -5.17 -43.05
C MET A 53 -21.14 -5.56 -41.57
N GLU A 54 -20.25 -6.50 -41.21
CA GLU A 54 -19.86 -6.74 -39.82
C GLU A 54 -19.11 -5.50 -39.33
N VAL A 55 -19.80 -4.68 -38.54
CA VAL A 55 -19.17 -3.65 -37.74
C VAL A 55 -18.76 -4.32 -36.43
N ASN A 56 -17.45 -4.40 -36.21
CA ASN A 56 -16.86 -4.82 -34.95
C ASN A 56 -17.31 -3.87 -33.82
N ASP A 57 -18.36 -4.23 -33.12
CA ASP A 57 -18.75 -3.64 -31.84
C ASP A 57 -17.83 -4.16 -30.72
N THR A 58 -16.56 -3.75 -30.76
CA THR A 58 -15.63 -3.81 -29.61
C THR A 58 -15.33 -2.41 -29.08
N ILE A 59 -16.38 -1.60 -28.96
CA ILE A 59 -16.41 -0.47 -28.04
C ILE A 59 -17.44 -0.82 -26.97
N THR A 60 -17.06 -1.68 -26.03
CA THR A 60 -17.84 -1.86 -24.81
C THR A 60 -17.80 -0.56 -24.03
N ASN A 61 -18.87 0.22 -24.16
CA ASN A 61 -19.43 1.15 -23.20
C ASN A 61 -18.44 1.57 -22.10
N ASN A 62 -17.80 2.72 -22.29
CA ASN A 62 -17.48 3.62 -21.18
C ASN A 62 -18.79 4.08 -20.54
N ALA A 63 -19.48 3.16 -19.86
CA ALA A 63 -20.44 3.55 -18.85
C ALA A 63 -19.61 4.25 -17.78
N LEU A 64 -19.98 5.49 -17.45
CA LEU A 64 -19.50 6.24 -16.29
C LEU A 64 -19.91 5.51 -14.99
N GLY A 65 -19.38 4.31 -14.79
CA GLY A 65 -19.70 3.42 -13.69
C GLY A 65 -18.78 3.71 -12.50
N PHE A 66 -19.35 3.69 -11.31
CA PHE A 66 -18.60 3.72 -10.06
C PHE A 66 -17.77 2.43 -9.94
N ASP A 67 -16.52 2.48 -10.43
CA ASP A 67 -15.68 1.29 -10.57
C ASP A 67 -15.03 0.84 -9.24
N PHE A 68 -14.78 1.79 -8.35
CA PHE A 68 -14.21 1.57 -7.04
C PHE A 68 -15.11 0.71 -6.14
N LEU A 69 -14.51 -0.15 -5.33
CA LEU A 69 -15.16 -1.09 -4.41
C LEU A 69 -16.07 -2.12 -5.11
N THR A 70 -15.72 -2.52 -6.32
CA THR A 70 -16.46 -3.56 -7.06
C THR A 70 -15.62 -4.82 -7.25
N LYS A 71 -16.27 -5.99 -7.20
CA LYS A 71 -15.63 -7.27 -7.57
C LYS A 71 -15.56 -7.35 -9.09
N LYS A 72 -14.40 -7.66 -9.62
CA LYS A 72 -14.13 -7.77 -11.06
C LYS A 72 -13.61 -9.17 -11.39
N PRO A 73 -14.02 -9.76 -12.53
CA PRO A 73 -13.32 -10.92 -13.07
C PRO A 73 -11.89 -10.53 -13.41
N TYR A 74 -10.96 -11.48 -13.27
CA TYR A 74 -9.57 -11.30 -13.65
C TYR A 74 -9.22 -12.18 -14.85
N THR A 75 -8.55 -11.58 -15.83
CA THR A 75 -7.92 -12.28 -16.94
C THR A 75 -6.46 -11.86 -16.96
N PRO A 76 -5.51 -12.81 -16.85
CA PRO A 76 -4.09 -12.46 -16.86
C PRO A 76 -3.68 -11.96 -18.26
N PRO A 77 -2.62 -11.14 -18.36
CA PRO A 77 -2.05 -10.77 -19.64
C PRO A 77 -1.58 -12.01 -20.41
N SER A 78 -1.54 -11.93 -21.74
CA SER A 78 -1.24 -13.09 -22.62
C SER A 78 0.07 -13.79 -22.28
N TRP A 79 1.07 -13.05 -21.81
CA TRP A 79 2.36 -13.60 -21.39
C TRP A 79 2.35 -14.30 -20.02
N ALA A 80 1.24 -14.24 -19.26
CA ALA A 80 1.10 -14.84 -17.92
C ALA A 80 0.04 -15.95 -17.84
N THR A 81 -0.57 -16.34 -18.96
CA THR A 81 -1.67 -17.35 -18.99
C THR A 81 -1.23 -18.76 -18.60
N HIS A 82 0.07 -19.05 -18.63
CA HIS A 82 0.64 -20.35 -18.24
C HIS A 82 0.92 -20.47 -16.74
N LEU A 83 0.85 -19.38 -15.98
CA LEU A 83 1.02 -19.40 -14.53
C LEU A 83 -0.21 -20.02 -13.86
N ASN A 84 -0.01 -20.71 -12.73
CA ASN A 84 -1.08 -21.41 -12.04
C ASN A 84 -0.91 -21.34 -10.51
N PRO A 85 -1.97 -21.11 -9.71
CA PRO A 85 -3.34 -20.82 -10.13
C PRO A 85 -3.54 -19.38 -10.60
N ILE A 86 -4.39 -19.21 -11.61
CA ILE A 86 -4.88 -17.90 -12.05
C ILE A 86 -6.04 -17.49 -11.11
N PRO A 87 -5.96 -16.31 -10.45
CA PRO A 87 -7.05 -15.85 -9.62
C PRO A 87 -8.28 -15.54 -10.49
N PRO A 88 -9.48 -15.96 -10.10
CA PRO A 88 -10.68 -15.75 -10.93
C PRO A 88 -11.19 -14.32 -10.86
N ASN A 89 -10.92 -13.60 -9.76
CA ASN A 89 -11.45 -12.27 -9.49
C ASN A 89 -10.49 -11.44 -8.64
N TYR A 90 -10.73 -10.13 -8.61
CA TYR A 90 -10.14 -9.19 -7.67
C TYR A 90 -11.19 -8.13 -7.26
N PHE A 91 -10.94 -7.38 -6.20
CA PHE A 91 -11.69 -6.16 -5.89
C PHE A 91 -10.95 -4.93 -6.41
N SER A 92 -11.65 -4.02 -7.08
CA SER A 92 -11.12 -2.70 -7.43
C SER A 92 -11.02 -1.85 -6.15
N LEU A 93 -9.82 -1.79 -5.56
CA LEU A 93 -9.54 -1.04 -4.33
C LEU A 93 -8.46 0.03 -4.54
N ALA A 94 -7.72 -0.04 -5.64
CA ALA A 94 -6.68 0.92 -5.96
C ALA A 94 -7.17 2.00 -6.95
N HIS A 95 -6.62 3.21 -6.83
CA HIS A 95 -6.70 4.24 -7.86
C HIS A 95 -5.64 3.97 -8.93
N LEU A 96 -6.08 3.36 -10.05
CA LEU A 96 -5.22 2.92 -11.15
C LEU A 96 -5.67 3.55 -12.48
N PRO A 97 -4.76 3.70 -13.47
CA PRO A 97 -3.33 3.43 -13.37
C PRO A 97 -2.60 4.51 -12.55
N THR A 98 -1.56 4.13 -11.78
CA THR A 98 -0.77 5.15 -11.04
C THR A 98 0.16 5.91 -12.01
N PRO A 99 0.43 7.21 -11.79
CA PRO A 99 1.25 7.99 -12.70
C PRO A 99 2.68 7.44 -12.88
N ILE A 100 3.21 7.56 -14.10
CA ILE A 100 4.64 7.44 -14.39
C ILE A 100 5.13 8.82 -14.85
N HIS A 101 6.17 9.35 -14.23
CA HIS A 101 6.76 10.62 -14.65
C HIS A 101 8.27 10.65 -14.39
N LYS A 102 8.98 11.49 -15.13
CA LYS A 102 10.42 11.70 -14.92
C LYS A 102 10.66 12.26 -13.51
N TRP A 103 11.74 11.83 -12.88
CA TRP A 103 12.17 12.31 -11.58
C TRP A 103 13.53 12.99 -11.71
N ASN A 104 13.56 14.27 -11.36
CA ASN A 104 14.77 15.10 -11.43
C ASN A 104 15.67 14.84 -10.22
N LEU A 105 16.12 13.59 -10.06
CA LEU A 105 17.06 13.21 -9.03
C LEU A 105 18.41 13.89 -9.29
N PRO A 106 19.04 14.55 -8.29
CA PRO A 106 20.30 15.24 -8.49
C PRO A 106 21.48 14.27 -8.65
N ASN A 107 22.58 14.76 -9.21
CA ASN A 107 23.88 14.07 -9.29
C ASN A 107 23.84 12.69 -9.99
N LEU A 108 22.97 12.55 -10.99
CA LEU A 108 22.91 11.33 -11.80
C LEU A 108 24.16 11.18 -12.70
N PRO A 109 24.60 9.94 -12.97
CA PRO A 109 25.63 9.68 -13.97
C PRO A 109 25.23 10.17 -15.37
N LYS A 110 26.21 10.26 -16.27
CA LYS A 110 26.03 10.85 -17.60
C LYS A 110 24.91 10.14 -18.37
N ASN A 111 23.99 10.93 -18.93
CA ASN A 111 22.84 10.47 -19.72
C ASN A 111 21.89 9.50 -18.99
N THR A 112 22.01 9.34 -17.68
CA THR A 112 21.11 8.52 -16.87
C THR A 112 19.80 9.25 -16.61
N GLN A 113 18.69 8.53 -16.66
CA GLN A 113 17.36 9.07 -16.36
C GLN A 113 16.67 8.21 -15.32
N VAL A 114 16.07 8.85 -14.31
CA VAL A 114 15.23 8.17 -13.33
C VAL A 114 13.79 8.63 -13.52
N TRP A 115 12.87 7.68 -13.49
CA TRP A 115 11.43 7.85 -13.57
C TRP A 115 10.78 7.27 -12.32
N LEU A 116 9.61 7.77 -11.98
CA LEU A 116 8.84 7.35 -10.82
C LEU A 116 7.54 6.69 -11.27
N LYS A 117 7.30 5.45 -10.82
CA LYS A 117 5.97 4.85 -10.77
C LYS A 117 5.36 5.17 -9.41
N ARG A 118 4.30 6.00 -9.41
CA ARG A 118 3.72 6.61 -8.20
C ARG A 118 2.72 5.71 -7.48
N ASP A 119 3.16 4.51 -7.11
CA ASP A 119 2.33 3.56 -6.36
C ASP A 119 1.93 4.07 -4.97
N ASP A 120 2.64 5.07 -4.43
CA ASP A 120 2.26 5.85 -3.25
C ASP A 120 0.91 6.58 -3.40
N LEU A 121 0.45 6.80 -4.63
CA LEU A 121 -0.82 7.45 -4.95
C LEU A 121 -1.98 6.47 -5.20
N SER A 122 -1.79 5.19 -4.90
CA SER A 122 -2.76 4.14 -5.23
C SER A 122 -4.01 4.07 -4.34
N GLY A 123 -4.14 4.90 -3.29
CA GLY A 123 -5.38 4.99 -2.50
C GLY A 123 -5.34 4.29 -1.13
N MET A 124 -6.32 3.48 -0.77
CA MET A 124 -6.65 2.89 0.56
C MET A 124 -6.08 3.53 1.84
N GLN A 125 -6.51 4.76 2.12
CA GLN A 125 -6.09 5.65 3.22
C GLN A 125 -4.56 5.88 3.22
N LEU A 126 -4.05 6.03 2.00
CA LEU A 126 -2.70 6.27 1.47
C LEU A 126 -1.76 5.05 1.50
N SER A 127 -2.36 3.89 1.25
CA SER A 127 -1.67 2.67 0.85
C SER A 127 -0.79 2.94 -0.36
N GLY A 128 0.42 2.37 -0.33
CA GLY A 128 1.26 2.23 -1.50
C GLY A 128 1.14 0.84 -2.12
N ASN A 129 2.23 0.09 -2.18
CA ASN A 129 2.26 -1.22 -2.86
C ASN A 129 1.26 -2.29 -2.36
N LYS A 130 0.70 -2.14 -1.16
CA LYS A 130 -0.09 -3.19 -0.51
C LYS A 130 -1.46 -3.36 -1.15
N VAL A 131 -2.13 -2.28 -1.55
CA VAL A 131 -3.46 -2.34 -2.15
C VAL A 131 -3.50 -3.27 -3.36
N ARG A 132 -2.49 -3.23 -4.24
CA ARG A 132 -2.41 -4.08 -5.44
C ARG A 132 -2.49 -5.57 -5.11
N LYS A 133 -1.88 -6.01 -4.01
CA LYS A 133 -1.96 -7.40 -3.56
C LYS A 133 -3.28 -7.70 -2.85
N LEU A 134 -3.75 -6.74 -2.06
CA LEU A 134 -4.99 -6.86 -1.29
C LEU A 134 -6.22 -6.96 -2.20
N GLU A 135 -6.20 -6.39 -3.41
CA GLU A 135 -7.27 -6.58 -4.41
C GLU A 135 -7.59 -8.07 -4.63
N PHE A 136 -6.56 -8.92 -4.73
CA PHE A 136 -6.71 -10.36 -4.94
C PHE A 136 -6.96 -11.11 -3.62
N LEU A 137 -6.21 -10.79 -2.57
CA LEU A 137 -6.31 -11.45 -1.28
C LEU A 137 -7.70 -11.26 -0.64
N MET A 138 -8.26 -10.06 -0.75
CA MET A 138 -9.60 -9.78 -0.23
C MET A 138 -10.70 -10.45 -1.06
N ALA A 139 -10.49 -10.58 -2.38
CA ALA A 139 -11.43 -11.30 -3.23
C ALA A 139 -11.52 -12.78 -2.86
N ASP A 140 -10.37 -13.40 -2.55
CA ASP A 140 -10.30 -14.77 -2.06
C ASP A 140 -10.89 -14.92 -0.65
N ALA A 141 -10.57 -14.01 0.27
CA ALA A 141 -11.14 -14.02 1.62
C ALA A 141 -12.69 -13.96 1.61
N VAL A 142 -13.26 -13.04 0.82
CA VAL A 142 -14.72 -12.93 0.67
C VAL A 142 -15.30 -14.17 -0.02
N ALA A 143 -14.63 -14.74 -1.02
CA ALA A 143 -15.08 -15.96 -1.69
C ALA A 143 -15.11 -17.17 -0.76
N GLN A 144 -14.20 -17.24 0.22
CA GLN A 144 -14.17 -18.28 1.25
C GLN A 144 -15.16 -18.02 2.40
N GLY A 145 -15.95 -16.95 2.33
CA GLY A 145 -16.96 -16.60 3.34
C GLY A 145 -16.36 -16.15 4.67
N ALA A 146 -15.15 -15.55 4.63
CA ALA A 146 -14.53 -14.98 5.81
C ALA A 146 -15.38 -13.84 6.38
N ASP A 147 -15.40 -13.72 7.71
CA ASP A 147 -16.02 -12.60 8.41
C ASP A 147 -14.99 -11.68 9.08
N CYS A 148 -13.72 -12.12 9.12
CA CYS A 148 -12.62 -11.37 9.68
C CYS A 148 -11.28 -11.74 9.03
N ILE A 149 -10.37 -10.78 9.04
CA ILE A 149 -9.01 -10.88 8.51
C ILE A 149 -8.01 -10.84 9.66
N ILE A 150 -7.04 -11.74 9.65
CA ILE A 150 -5.87 -11.71 10.54
C ILE A 150 -4.65 -11.33 9.73
N THR A 151 -3.86 -10.36 10.22
CA THR A 151 -2.51 -10.15 9.69
C THR A 151 -1.54 -9.66 10.77
N ILE A 152 -0.27 -9.54 10.41
CA ILE A 152 0.81 -9.29 11.36
C ILE A 152 1.90 -8.40 10.74
N GLY A 153 2.50 -7.53 11.56
CA GLY A 153 3.52 -6.58 11.13
C GLY A 153 4.15 -5.80 12.27
N GLY A 154 5.02 -4.82 11.93
CA GLY A 154 5.54 -3.85 12.90
C GLY A 154 4.49 -2.84 13.36
N ILE A 155 4.75 -2.16 14.47
CA ILE A 155 3.85 -1.12 15.00
C ILE A 155 3.51 0.01 14.00
N GLN A 156 4.40 0.27 13.03
CA GLN A 156 4.18 1.20 11.91
C GLN A 156 3.99 0.49 10.57
N SER A 157 3.41 -0.71 10.57
CA SER A 157 3.26 -1.52 9.36
C SER A 157 2.28 -0.89 8.36
N ASN A 158 2.80 -0.43 7.23
CA ASN A 158 1.97 -0.01 6.09
C ASN A 158 1.02 -1.13 5.62
N HIS A 159 1.42 -2.39 5.78
CA HIS A 159 0.63 -3.57 5.44
C HIS A 159 -0.56 -3.78 6.38
N CYS A 160 -0.35 -3.64 7.68
CA CYS A 160 -1.42 -3.81 8.68
C CYS A 160 -2.49 -2.74 8.50
N ARG A 161 -2.08 -1.48 8.39
CA ARG A 161 -2.96 -0.36 8.05
C ARG A 161 -3.74 -0.57 6.76
N ALA A 162 -3.08 -0.92 5.66
CA ALA A 162 -3.77 -1.16 4.38
C ALA A 162 -4.77 -2.33 4.48
N THR A 163 -4.40 -3.39 5.19
CA THR A 163 -5.27 -4.56 5.39
C THR A 163 -6.49 -4.22 6.23
N ALA A 164 -6.34 -3.49 7.33
CA ALA A 164 -7.44 -3.07 8.19
C ALA A 164 -8.45 -2.19 7.45
N VAL A 165 -7.95 -1.26 6.65
CA VAL A 165 -8.76 -0.40 5.78
C VAL A 165 -9.54 -1.23 4.76
N ALA A 166 -8.85 -2.11 4.02
CA ALA A 166 -9.48 -2.93 2.99
C ALA A 166 -10.51 -3.90 3.57
N ALA A 167 -10.26 -4.47 4.75
CA ALA A 167 -11.22 -5.29 5.49
C ALA A 167 -12.50 -4.48 5.81
N ARG A 168 -12.36 -3.25 6.31
CA ARG A 168 -13.52 -2.39 6.59
C ARG A 168 -14.33 -2.04 5.36
N TYR A 169 -13.69 -1.72 4.24
CA TYR A 169 -14.41 -1.45 2.98
C TYR A 169 -15.32 -2.62 2.55
N LEU A 170 -14.94 -3.85 2.91
CA LEU A 170 -15.66 -5.06 2.57
C LEU A 170 -16.49 -5.62 3.73
N ASN A 171 -16.72 -4.82 4.77
CA ASN A 171 -17.48 -5.19 5.97
C ASN A 171 -16.92 -6.41 6.72
N LEU A 172 -15.60 -6.61 6.70
CA LEU A 172 -14.90 -7.66 7.42
C LEU A 172 -14.24 -7.12 8.69
N ASP A 173 -14.24 -7.89 9.76
CA ASP A 173 -13.43 -7.56 10.93
C ASP A 173 -11.93 -7.65 10.64
N CYS A 174 -11.09 -6.95 11.40
CA CYS A 174 -9.63 -7.03 11.23
C CYS A 174 -8.93 -7.14 12.57
N TYR A 175 -8.11 -8.18 12.69
CA TYR A 175 -7.26 -8.48 13.83
C TYR A 175 -5.80 -8.34 13.40
N LEU A 176 -5.07 -7.50 14.12
CA LEU A 176 -3.68 -7.16 13.85
C LEU A 176 -2.81 -7.64 15.00
N ILE A 177 -1.79 -8.43 14.68
CA ILE A 177 -0.69 -8.69 15.61
C ILE A 177 0.42 -7.67 15.29
N LEU A 178 0.75 -6.78 16.23
CA LEU A 178 1.73 -5.72 16.02
C LEU A 178 2.96 -5.90 16.91
N ARG A 179 4.13 -6.05 16.29
CA ARG A 179 5.41 -6.16 17.03
C ARG A 179 5.91 -4.80 17.50
N THR A 180 6.27 -4.72 18.77
CA THR A 180 6.85 -3.54 19.44
C THR A 180 8.02 -3.92 20.35
N SER A 181 8.66 -2.96 21.01
CA SER A 181 9.76 -3.26 21.94
C SER A 181 9.24 -3.90 23.23
N LYS A 182 10.05 -4.76 23.86
CA LYS A 182 9.74 -5.38 25.15
C LYS A 182 9.40 -4.36 26.25
N ALA A 183 9.94 -3.14 26.18
CA ALA A 183 9.70 -2.09 27.16
C ALA A 183 8.25 -1.55 27.16
N VAL A 184 7.53 -1.67 26.04
CA VAL A 184 6.20 -1.05 25.86
C VAL A 184 5.12 -2.04 25.38
N VAL A 185 5.44 -3.34 25.31
CA VAL A 185 4.49 -4.36 24.82
C VAL A 185 3.25 -4.49 25.70
N ASP A 186 3.40 -4.27 27.01
CA ASP A 186 2.31 -4.33 27.99
C ASP A 186 1.64 -2.95 28.23
N GLN A 187 1.85 -1.98 27.33
CA GLN A 187 1.36 -0.61 27.46
C GLN A 187 0.57 -0.18 26.21
N ASP A 188 -0.19 0.91 26.30
CA ASP A 188 -0.83 1.50 25.13
C ASP A 188 0.25 2.08 24.18
N PRO A 189 0.37 1.58 22.93
CA PRO A 189 1.36 2.05 21.96
C PRO A 189 1.07 3.45 21.37
N GLY A 190 -0.03 4.09 21.79
CA GLY A 190 -0.39 5.43 21.36
C GLY A 190 -1.10 5.46 20.00
N LEU A 191 -0.92 6.57 19.27
CA LEU A 191 -1.70 6.90 18.07
C LEU A 191 -0.84 7.53 16.96
N THR A 192 0.45 7.19 16.88
CA THR A 192 1.32 7.81 15.86
C THR A 192 1.19 7.07 14.53
N GLY A 193 1.09 7.82 13.42
CA GLY A 193 1.26 7.30 12.07
C GLY A 193 0.22 6.25 11.66
N ASN A 194 0.68 5.07 11.19
CA ASN A 194 -0.19 4.00 10.70
C ASN A 194 -1.18 3.51 11.77
N LEU A 195 -0.75 3.45 13.03
CA LEU A 195 -1.54 2.96 14.16
C LEU A 195 -2.81 3.79 14.42
N LEU A 196 -2.77 5.10 14.17
CA LEU A 196 -3.96 5.94 14.25
C LEU A 196 -5.05 5.46 13.29
N VAL A 197 -4.66 5.21 12.04
CA VAL A 197 -5.59 4.78 11.00
C VAL A 197 -6.14 3.40 11.33
N GLU A 198 -5.30 2.46 11.77
CA GLU A 198 -5.70 1.12 12.20
C GLU A 198 -6.78 1.16 13.29
N ARG A 199 -6.60 2.02 14.30
CA ARG A 199 -7.58 2.20 15.38
C ARG A 199 -8.84 2.93 14.93
N LEU A 200 -8.73 3.96 14.08
CA LEU A 200 -9.88 4.69 13.53
C LEU A 200 -10.82 3.79 12.72
N VAL A 201 -10.27 2.83 11.98
CA VAL A 201 -11.05 1.84 11.23
C VAL A 201 -11.50 0.66 12.09
N GLY A 202 -11.27 0.70 13.41
CA GLY A 202 -11.75 -0.28 14.37
C GLY A 202 -11.03 -1.63 14.29
N ALA A 203 -9.74 -1.66 13.96
CA ALA A 203 -8.96 -2.89 14.04
C ALA A 203 -8.73 -3.33 15.49
N HIS A 204 -8.81 -4.64 15.75
CA HIS A 204 -8.40 -5.25 17.01
C HIS A 204 -6.88 -5.41 17.01
N VAL A 205 -6.20 -4.85 17.99
CA VAL A 205 -4.73 -4.85 18.06
C VAL A 205 -4.25 -5.73 19.20
N GLU A 206 -3.48 -6.76 18.88
CA GLU A 206 -2.73 -7.59 19.83
C GLU A 206 -1.24 -7.25 19.72
N LEU A 207 -0.62 -6.87 20.84
CA LEU A 207 0.81 -6.54 20.86
C LEU A 207 1.68 -7.75 21.17
N ILE A 208 2.87 -7.77 20.57
CA ILE A 208 3.90 -8.77 20.84
C ILE A 208 5.28 -8.13 20.83
N SER A 209 6.22 -8.64 21.63
CA SER A 209 7.59 -8.15 21.59
C SER A 209 8.33 -8.62 20.33
N LYS A 210 9.36 -7.89 19.91
CA LYS A 210 10.23 -8.29 18.77
C LYS A 210 10.89 -9.65 19.03
N GLU A 211 11.23 -9.94 20.29
CA GLU A 211 11.88 -11.16 20.75
C GLU A 211 10.95 -12.37 20.64
N GLU A 212 9.70 -12.24 21.10
CA GLU A 212 8.68 -13.29 20.95
C GLU A 212 8.35 -13.53 19.47
N TYR A 213 8.21 -12.45 18.69
CA TYR A 213 8.02 -12.55 17.25
C TYR A 213 9.17 -13.32 16.57
N GLY A 214 10.42 -13.01 16.91
CA GLY A 214 11.60 -13.68 16.37
C GLY A 214 11.69 -15.15 16.77
N LYS A 215 11.27 -15.49 17.99
CA LYS A 215 11.29 -16.88 18.50
C LYS A 215 10.18 -17.76 17.91
N ILE A 216 8.96 -17.21 17.78
CA ILE A 216 7.76 -17.99 17.43
C ILE A 216 7.52 -17.95 15.92
N GLY A 217 7.77 -16.82 15.27
CA GLY A 217 7.52 -16.61 13.85
C GLY A 217 6.07 -16.23 13.53
N SER A 218 5.89 -15.51 12.41
CA SER A 218 4.60 -14.95 12.01
C SER A 218 3.53 -16.01 11.77
N VAL A 219 3.86 -17.13 11.13
CA VAL A 219 2.91 -18.20 10.78
C VAL A 219 2.28 -18.80 12.04
N ALA A 220 3.10 -19.18 13.02
CA ALA A 220 2.62 -19.78 14.26
C ALA A 220 1.77 -18.79 15.08
N LEU A 221 2.17 -17.52 15.13
CA LEU A 221 1.39 -16.47 15.81
C LEU A 221 0.02 -16.24 15.15
N THR A 222 -0.03 -16.13 13.83
CA THR A 222 -1.31 -15.95 13.12
C THR A 222 -2.20 -17.19 13.23
N ASN A 223 -1.62 -18.40 13.25
CA ASN A 223 -2.37 -19.63 13.47
C ASN A 223 -2.93 -19.70 14.89
N HIS A 224 -2.16 -19.28 15.90
CA HIS A 224 -2.66 -19.24 17.28
C HIS A 224 -3.90 -18.34 17.41
N LEU A 225 -3.86 -17.12 16.84
CA LEU A 225 -5.01 -16.23 16.84
C LEU A 225 -6.17 -16.76 15.99
N LYS A 226 -5.87 -17.42 14.87
CA LYS A 226 -6.87 -18.09 14.03
C LYS A 226 -7.66 -19.14 14.83
N GLU A 227 -6.97 -20.02 15.55
CA GLU A 227 -7.62 -21.07 16.36
C GLU A 227 -8.49 -20.47 17.48
N LYS A 228 -8.01 -19.40 18.13
CA LYS A 228 -8.80 -18.66 19.12
C LYS A 228 -10.12 -18.14 18.51
N LEU A 229 -10.04 -17.47 17.36
CA LEU A 229 -11.22 -16.91 16.69
C LEU A 229 -12.17 -17.99 16.14
N LEU A 230 -11.64 -19.13 15.68
CA LEU A 230 -12.46 -20.29 15.30
C LEU A 230 -13.25 -20.83 16.49
N ASN A 231 -12.63 -20.94 17.67
CA ASN A 231 -13.30 -21.35 18.91
C ASN A 231 -14.37 -20.36 19.38
N GLU A 232 -14.26 -19.09 18.99
CA GLU A 232 -15.26 -18.05 19.21
C GLU A 232 -16.36 -18.04 18.13
N GLY A 233 -16.34 -18.99 17.18
CA GLY A 233 -17.34 -19.14 16.12
C GLY A 233 -17.15 -18.20 14.93
N ARG A 234 -15.98 -17.56 14.80
CA ARG A 234 -15.63 -16.69 13.67
C ARG A 234 -15.13 -17.48 12.46
N LYS A 235 -14.98 -16.80 11.32
CA LYS A 235 -14.43 -17.35 10.06
C LYS A 235 -13.20 -16.54 9.63
N PRO A 236 -12.06 -16.71 10.32
CA PRO A 236 -10.85 -15.93 10.05
C PRO A 236 -10.14 -16.34 8.75
N TYR A 237 -9.72 -15.34 7.97
CA TYR A 237 -8.79 -15.49 6.86
C TYR A 237 -7.43 -14.85 7.20
N VAL A 238 -6.35 -15.60 7.07
CA VAL A 238 -4.99 -15.11 7.40
C VAL A 238 -4.32 -14.53 6.16
N ILE A 239 -3.92 -13.27 6.23
CA ILE A 239 -3.07 -12.64 5.23
C ILE A 239 -1.63 -12.59 5.78
N PRO A 240 -0.64 -13.20 5.09
CA PRO A 240 0.75 -13.22 5.56
C PRO A 240 1.38 -11.81 5.51
N VAL A 241 2.52 -11.66 6.19
CA VAL A 241 3.28 -10.41 6.27
C VAL A 241 3.43 -9.77 4.89
N GLY A 242 2.95 -8.54 4.74
CA GLY A 242 3.08 -7.77 3.50
C GLY A 242 2.23 -8.25 2.34
N GLY A 243 1.27 -9.15 2.58
CA GLY A 243 0.43 -9.78 1.56
C GLY A 243 1.25 -10.66 0.62
N SER A 244 2.35 -11.21 1.12
CA SER A 244 3.28 -11.98 0.31
C SER A 244 2.94 -13.47 0.33
N ASN A 245 2.19 -13.88 -0.67
CA ASN A 245 1.98 -15.26 -1.08
C ASN A 245 1.81 -15.27 -2.61
N SER A 246 1.73 -16.45 -3.23
CA SER A 246 1.59 -16.59 -4.68
C SER A 246 0.37 -15.83 -5.22
N LEU A 247 -0.77 -15.84 -4.49
CA LEU A 247 -1.95 -15.06 -4.86
C LEU A 247 -1.69 -13.54 -4.88
N GLY A 248 -1.08 -13.00 -3.82
CA GLY A 248 -0.76 -11.57 -3.71
C GLY A 248 0.27 -11.10 -4.74
N THR A 249 1.13 -11.99 -5.23
CA THR A 249 2.09 -11.71 -6.31
C THR A 249 1.41 -11.25 -7.59
N TRP A 250 0.20 -11.73 -7.89
CA TRP A 250 -0.60 -11.29 -9.05
C TRP A 250 -0.88 -9.78 -9.06
N GLY A 251 -0.92 -9.13 -7.89
CA GLY A 251 -1.04 -7.68 -7.79
C GLY A 251 0.06 -6.92 -8.55
N TYR A 252 1.29 -7.44 -8.53
CA TYR A 252 2.42 -6.83 -9.22
C TYR A 252 2.69 -7.41 -10.62
N ILE A 253 2.19 -8.61 -10.93
CA ILE A 253 2.09 -9.09 -12.32
C ILE A 253 1.14 -8.17 -13.11
N LYS A 254 -0.04 -7.87 -12.54
CA LYS A 254 -1.00 -6.89 -13.08
C LYS A 254 -0.38 -5.49 -13.21
N ALA A 255 0.47 -5.08 -12.27
CA ALA A 255 1.18 -3.80 -12.34
C ALA A 255 2.17 -3.72 -13.50
N ILE A 256 2.83 -4.82 -13.88
CA ILE A 256 3.70 -4.83 -15.08
C ILE A 256 2.88 -4.66 -16.35
N ALA A 257 1.73 -5.33 -16.48
CA ALA A 257 0.82 -5.13 -17.61
C ALA A 257 0.31 -3.67 -17.68
N GLU A 258 0.04 -3.06 -16.52
CA GLU A 258 -0.30 -1.63 -16.42
C GLU A 258 0.85 -0.75 -16.94
N ILE A 259 2.10 -1.02 -16.54
CA ILE A 259 3.29 -0.28 -17.00
C ILE A 259 3.48 -0.43 -18.52
N GLU A 260 3.37 -1.65 -19.06
CA GLU A 260 3.44 -1.88 -20.51
C GLU A 260 2.41 -1.06 -21.28
N HIS A 261 1.16 -1.08 -20.80
CA HIS A 261 0.09 -0.31 -21.43
C HIS A 261 0.36 1.21 -21.38
N GLN A 262 0.86 1.72 -20.25
CA GLN A 262 1.24 3.13 -20.12
C GLN A 262 2.40 3.51 -21.06
N LEU A 263 3.36 2.61 -21.29
CA LEU A 263 4.47 2.84 -22.23
C LEU A 263 4.02 2.79 -23.69
N GLN A 264 3.06 1.92 -24.02
CA GLN A 264 2.52 1.79 -25.37
C GLN A 264 1.61 2.96 -25.77
N THR A 265 0.86 3.50 -24.81
CA THR A 265 -0.10 4.60 -25.03
C THR A 265 0.47 5.98 -24.71
N GLY A 266 1.65 6.04 -24.12
CA GLY A 266 2.34 7.28 -23.77
C GLY A 266 2.83 8.05 -25.00
N THR A 267 3.08 9.35 -24.81
CA THR A 267 3.56 10.26 -25.87
C THR A 267 5.05 10.10 -26.18
N GLU A 268 5.82 9.48 -25.27
CA GLU A 268 7.25 9.26 -25.42
C GLU A 268 7.55 7.77 -25.59
N SER A 269 8.34 7.42 -26.61
CA SER A 269 8.86 6.05 -26.76
C SER A 269 9.96 5.82 -25.73
N ILE A 270 9.58 5.27 -24.57
CA ILE A 270 10.47 4.96 -23.46
C ILE A 270 10.58 3.45 -23.31
N LYS A 271 11.82 2.98 -23.17
CA LYS A 271 12.15 1.64 -22.71
C LYS A 271 12.99 1.76 -21.45
N PHE A 272 12.57 1.10 -20.38
CA PHE A 272 13.33 1.05 -19.13
C PHE A 272 14.34 -0.10 -19.16
N ASP A 273 15.56 0.18 -18.73
CA ASP A 273 16.61 -0.82 -18.56
C ASP A 273 16.51 -1.50 -17.19
N ASP A 274 16.05 -0.76 -16.18
CA ASP A 274 15.96 -1.20 -14.79
C ASP A 274 14.65 -0.80 -14.11
N ILE A 275 14.22 -1.64 -13.18
CA ILE A 275 13.20 -1.35 -12.18
C ILE A 275 13.88 -1.41 -10.81
N ILE A 276 13.73 -0.35 -10.02
CA ILE A 276 14.28 -0.28 -8.66
C ILE A 276 13.14 -0.24 -7.66
N VAL A 277 13.25 -1.04 -6.59
CA VAL A 277 12.20 -1.13 -5.57
C VAL A 277 12.76 -1.55 -4.20
N ALA A 278 12.14 -1.09 -3.12
CA ALA A 278 12.43 -1.57 -1.77
C ALA A 278 11.83 -2.97 -1.53
N CYS A 279 12.56 -3.85 -0.84
CA CYS A 279 12.10 -5.18 -0.44
C CYS A 279 12.03 -5.30 1.09
N GLY A 280 10.86 -5.66 1.61
CA GLY A 280 10.68 -6.00 3.03
C GLY A 280 9.81 -7.22 3.30
N SER A 281 9.24 -7.85 2.27
CA SER A 281 8.45 -9.08 2.42
C SER A 281 8.39 -9.96 1.15
N GLY A 282 9.12 -9.65 0.07
CA GLY A 282 9.20 -10.52 -1.12
C GLY A 282 8.10 -10.38 -2.19
N GLY A 283 6.81 -10.38 -1.85
CA GLY A 283 5.75 -10.52 -2.88
C GLY A 283 5.66 -9.39 -3.93
N THR A 284 6.17 -8.19 -3.63
CA THR A 284 6.25 -7.12 -4.64
C THR A 284 7.35 -7.41 -5.65
N ILE A 285 8.52 -7.83 -5.18
CA ILE A 285 9.66 -8.12 -6.05
C ILE A 285 9.41 -9.37 -6.88
N ALA A 286 8.73 -10.38 -6.34
CA ALA A 286 8.34 -11.58 -7.09
C ALA A 286 7.45 -11.22 -8.29
N GLY A 287 6.44 -10.36 -8.10
CA GLY A 287 5.51 -9.99 -9.17
C GLY A 287 6.16 -9.07 -10.22
N LEU A 288 7.00 -8.13 -9.77
CA LEU A 288 7.75 -7.25 -10.66
C LEU A 288 8.77 -8.02 -11.49
N SER A 289 9.55 -8.92 -10.89
CA SER A 289 10.60 -9.66 -11.60
C SER A 289 10.02 -10.70 -12.54
N LEU A 290 9.04 -11.48 -12.10
CA LEU A 290 8.36 -12.45 -12.96
C LEU A 290 7.63 -11.75 -14.10
N GLY A 291 6.86 -10.70 -13.80
CA GLY A 291 6.16 -9.93 -14.82
C GLY A 291 7.11 -9.26 -15.81
N SER A 292 8.19 -8.63 -15.33
CA SER A 292 9.20 -8.03 -16.21
C SER A 292 9.88 -9.07 -17.11
N LEU A 293 10.20 -10.25 -16.55
CA LEU A 293 10.76 -11.36 -17.33
C LEU A 293 9.81 -11.85 -18.41
N LEU A 294 8.52 -12.03 -18.12
CA LEU A 294 7.58 -12.64 -19.07
C LEU A 294 7.07 -11.64 -20.13
N SER A 295 6.96 -10.37 -19.74
CA SER A 295 6.43 -9.29 -20.58
C SER A 295 7.42 -8.76 -21.62
N SER A 296 7.00 -7.79 -22.44
CA SER A 296 7.88 -7.08 -23.37
C SER A 296 8.81 -6.07 -22.69
N LEU A 297 8.56 -5.76 -21.40
CA LEU A 297 9.34 -4.79 -20.65
C LEU A 297 10.80 -5.24 -20.49
N LYS A 298 11.03 -6.49 -20.03
CA LYS A 298 12.36 -7.11 -19.87
C LYS A 298 13.39 -6.25 -19.10
N ALA A 299 12.93 -5.33 -18.26
CA ALA A 299 13.79 -4.49 -17.44
C ALA A 299 14.37 -5.31 -16.27
N LYS A 300 15.63 -5.07 -15.92
CA LYS A 300 16.28 -5.76 -14.79
C LYS A 300 15.69 -5.25 -13.49
N VAL A 301 15.26 -6.15 -12.60
CA VAL A 301 14.70 -5.75 -11.31
C VAL A 301 15.77 -5.78 -10.24
N HIS A 302 16.00 -4.64 -9.58
CA HIS A 302 16.88 -4.51 -8.43
C HIS A 302 16.06 -4.22 -7.17
N ALA A 303 16.19 -5.10 -6.19
CA ALA A 303 15.44 -5.11 -4.95
C ALA A 303 16.35 -4.76 -3.77
N PHE A 304 16.14 -3.59 -3.16
CA PHE A 304 16.91 -3.16 -1.99
C PHE A 304 16.25 -3.69 -0.71
N SER A 305 16.83 -4.74 -0.13
CA SER A 305 16.34 -5.38 1.09
C SER A 305 16.57 -4.52 2.33
N VAL A 306 15.51 -4.24 3.09
CA VAL A 306 15.56 -3.35 4.28
C VAL A 306 15.42 -4.06 5.63
N CYS A 307 15.32 -5.39 5.64
CA CYS A 307 15.22 -6.17 6.88
C CYS A 307 16.13 -7.40 6.87
N ASP A 308 15.73 -8.45 6.17
CA ASP A 308 16.44 -9.73 6.09
C ASP A 308 17.53 -9.71 5.02
N ASP A 309 18.36 -10.73 4.99
CA ASP A 309 19.47 -10.80 4.04
C ASP A 309 19.05 -11.30 2.66
N PRO A 310 19.80 -10.99 1.59
CA PRO A 310 19.45 -11.36 0.21
C PRO A 310 19.09 -12.84 0.01
N ASN A 311 19.85 -13.77 0.62
CA ASN A 311 19.58 -15.21 0.52
C ASN A 311 18.18 -15.59 1.03
N TYR A 312 17.74 -15.01 2.14
CA TYR A 312 16.39 -15.23 2.65
C TYR A 312 15.35 -14.81 1.61
N PHE A 313 15.52 -13.64 0.98
CA PHE A 313 14.55 -13.16 0.00
C PHE A 313 14.61 -13.93 -1.32
N TYR A 314 15.76 -14.44 -1.75
CA TYR A 314 15.82 -15.35 -2.88
C TYR A 314 14.98 -16.59 -2.60
N ASP A 315 15.20 -17.26 -1.48
CA ASP A 315 14.49 -18.51 -1.14
C ASP A 315 12.99 -18.25 -0.92
N TYR A 316 12.65 -17.13 -0.27
CA TYR A 316 11.27 -16.75 -0.06
C TYR A 316 10.55 -16.42 -1.38
N VAL A 317 11.19 -15.67 -2.28
CA VAL A 317 10.65 -15.40 -3.62
C VAL A 317 10.54 -16.68 -4.43
N GLN A 318 11.51 -17.60 -4.34
CA GLN A 318 11.44 -18.89 -5.01
C GLN A 318 10.16 -19.64 -4.62
N GLY A 319 9.85 -19.73 -3.32
CA GLY A 319 8.60 -20.37 -2.88
C GLY A 319 7.33 -19.69 -3.44
N LEU A 320 7.34 -18.37 -3.65
CA LEU A 320 6.23 -17.68 -4.30
C LEU A 320 6.09 -18.03 -5.78
N LEU A 321 7.23 -18.16 -6.48
CA LEU A 321 7.31 -18.52 -7.91
C LEU A 321 6.92 -19.99 -8.12
N ASP A 322 7.35 -20.88 -7.24
CA ASP A 322 6.99 -22.30 -7.24
C ASP A 322 5.48 -22.47 -7.06
N GLY A 323 4.87 -21.71 -6.13
CA GLY A 323 3.42 -21.68 -5.95
C GLY A 323 2.63 -20.98 -7.08
N LEU A 324 3.33 -20.41 -8.06
CA LEU A 324 2.77 -19.92 -9.33
C LEU A 324 3.08 -20.85 -10.51
N GLU A 325 3.76 -21.98 -10.27
CA GLU A 325 4.28 -22.90 -11.28
C GLU A 325 5.10 -22.18 -12.36
N ALA A 326 5.83 -21.13 -11.98
CA ALA A 326 6.47 -20.23 -12.93
C ALA A 326 7.65 -20.86 -13.69
N GLY A 327 8.23 -21.95 -13.17
CA GLY A 327 9.34 -22.66 -13.82
C GLY A 327 10.63 -21.84 -13.96
N VAL A 328 10.84 -20.85 -13.09
CA VAL A 328 12.00 -19.94 -13.12
C VAL A 328 12.70 -19.88 -11.77
N ASP A 329 14.00 -19.63 -11.80
CA ASP A 329 14.81 -19.40 -10.60
C ASP A 329 14.81 -17.90 -10.25
N SER A 330 14.42 -17.61 -9.01
CA SER A 330 14.44 -16.27 -8.40
C SER A 330 15.78 -15.56 -8.59
N ARG A 331 16.91 -16.27 -8.48
CA ARG A 331 18.27 -15.72 -8.61
C ARG A 331 18.61 -15.25 -10.03
N ASN A 332 17.85 -15.68 -11.02
CA ASN A 332 18.05 -15.29 -12.42
C ASN A 332 17.19 -14.08 -12.84
N ILE A 333 16.21 -13.68 -12.03
CA ILE A 333 15.19 -12.69 -12.45
C ILE A 333 15.18 -11.42 -11.60
N VAL A 334 15.78 -11.44 -10.41
CA VAL A 334 15.89 -10.27 -9.53
C VAL A 334 17.29 -10.22 -8.91
N ASP A 335 17.86 -9.02 -8.86
CA ASP A 335 19.08 -8.72 -8.12
C ASP A 335 18.70 -8.18 -6.74
N ILE A 336 18.99 -8.92 -5.67
CA ILE A 336 18.64 -8.53 -4.30
C ILE A 336 19.86 -7.95 -3.59
N ILE A 337 19.77 -6.66 -3.27
CA ILE A 337 20.85 -5.85 -2.71
C ILE A 337 20.58 -5.63 -1.23
N ASN A 338 21.58 -5.79 -0.38
CA ASN A 338 21.44 -5.50 1.05
C ASN A 338 21.42 -3.98 1.29
N ALA A 339 20.32 -3.48 1.84
CA ALA A 339 20.11 -2.07 2.16
C ALA A 339 19.57 -1.90 3.60
N LYS A 340 19.76 -2.91 4.47
CA LYS A 340 19.16 -2.89 5.81
C LYS A 340 19.80 -1.86 6.74
N GLY A 341 21.04 -1.45 6.49
CA GLY A 341 21.79 -0.52 7.34
C GLY A 341 21.92 -1.08 8.77
N LEU A 342 21.53 -0.29 9.77
CA LEU A 342 21.50 -0.71 11.18
C LEU A 342 20.41 -1.75 11.51
N GLY A 343 19.53 -2.06 10.55
CA GLY A 343 18.45 -3.02 10.68
C GLY A 343 17.09 -2.45 10.33
N TYR A 344 16.07 -3.28 10.46
CA TYR A 344 14.71 -2.93 10.08
C TYR A 344 14.16 -1.76 10.92
N ALA A 345 13.70 -0.71 10.23
CA ALA A 345 13.14 0.52 10.81
C ALA A 345 14.06 1.30 11.77
N ILE A 346 15.36 1.01 11.75
CA ILE A 346 16.42 1.75 12.45
C ILE A 346 17.23 2.49 11.38
N ASN A 347 17.48 3.78 11.61
CA ASN A 347 18.12 4.65 10.63
C ASN A 347 19.44 5.21 11.12
N THR A 348 20.38 5.43 10.19
CA THR A 348 21.56 6.26 10.45
C THR A 348 21.23 7.74 10.27
N ALA A 349 22.10 8.62 10.76
CA ALA A 349 21.95 10.07 10.55
C ALA A 349 22.02 10.44 9.06
N GLU A 350 22.88 9.75 8.30
CA GLU A 350 23.06 9.94 6.85
C GLU A 350 21.81 9.55 6.08
N GLU A 351 21.17 8.42 6.44
CA GLU A 351 19.90 7.99 5.81
C GLU A 351 18.78 9.02 6.05
N LEU A 352 18.66 9.56 7.27
CA LEU A 352 17.66 10.58 7.59
C LEU A 352 17.95 11.91 6.89
N ASN A 353 19.21 12.34 6.87
CA ASN A 353 19.61 13.55 6.15
C ASN A 353 19.38 13.42 4.65
N PHE A 354 19.68 12.26 4.06
CA PHE A 354 19.41 11.97 2.67
C PHE A 354 17.91 12.07 2.33
N VAL A 355 17.04 11.48 3.14
CA VAL A 355 15.58 11.59 2.95
C VAL A 355 15.14 13.06 2.95
N LYS A 356 15.67 13.87 3.86
CA LYS A 356 15.40 15.31 3.92
C LYS A 356 15.91 16.05 2.67
N GLU A 357 17.12 15.74 2.20
CA GLU A 357 17.72 16.38 1.02
C GLU A 357 16.97 16.05 -0.27
N ILE A 358 16.60 14.79 -0.47
CA ILE A 358 15.81 14.37 -1.64
C ILE A 358 14.43 15.03 -1.63
N ALA A 359 13.78 15.09 -0.47
CA ALA A 359 12.50 15.77 -0.34
C ALA A 359 12.61 17.26 -0.70
N ALA A 360 13.62 17.96 -0.17
CA ALA A 360 13.86 19.36 -0.46
C ALA A 360 14.21 19.63 -1.93
N ALA A 361 14.98 18.75 -2.57
CA ALA A 361 15.44 18.93 -3.94
C ALA A 361 14.37 18.57 -4.99
N THR A 362 13.46 17.63 -4.69
CA THR A 362 12.59 17.02 -5.71
C THR A 362 11.10 17.13 -5.42
N GLY A 363 10.72 17.50 -4.19
CA GLY A 363 9.32 17.47 -3.73
C GLY A 363 8.77 16.06 -3.49
N VAL A 364 9.57 15.01 -3.66
CA VAL A 364 9.18 13.62 -3.43
C VAL A 364 9.62 13.18 -2.04
N ILE A 365 8.66 12.81 -1.19
CA ILE A 365 8.92 12.38 0.18
C ILE A 365 9.07 10.86 0.22
N LEU A 366 10.26 10.39 0.59
CA LEU A 366 10.53 8.97 0.79
C LEU A 366 10.41 8.61 2.27
N ASP A 367 9.79 7.48 2.58
CA ASP A 367 9.80 6.98 3.96
C ASP A 367 11.20 6.43 4.32
N PRO A 368 11.71 6.64 5.55
CA PRO A 368 13.06 6.24 5.91
C PRO A 368 13.19 4.73 6.17
N VAL A 369 12.10 3.97 6.22
CA VAL A 369 12.15 2.53 6.50
C VAL A 369 12.33 1.72 5.22
N TYR A 370 11.67 2.12 4.12
CA TYR A 370 11.66 1.40 2.86
C TYR A 370 12.24 2.24 1.71
N SER A 371 11.45 3.15 1.15
CA SER A 371 11.75 3.82 -0.12
C SER A 371 13.02 4.68 0.01
N GLY A 372 13.22 5.32 1.17
CA GLY A 372 14.41 6.10 1.48
C GLY A 372 15.69 5.27 1.44
N LYS A 373 15.68 4.08 2.08
CA LYS A 373 16.84 3.16 2.05
C LYS A 373 17.14 2.64 0.65
N ALA A 374 16.11 2.35 -0.14
CA ALA A 374 16.30 1.89 -1.51
C ALA A 374 16.94 2.97 -2.40
N VAL A 375 16.45 4.21 -2.34
CA VAL A 375 17.01 5.31 -3.14
C VAL A 375 18.38 5.75 -2.60
N TYR A 376 18.58 5.70 -1.28
CA TYR A 376 19.90 5.94 -0.67
C TYR A 376 20.93 4.92 -1.19
N GLY A 377 20.59 3.63 -1.16
CA GLY A 377 21.44 2.58 -1.71
C GLY A 377 21.69 2.74 -3.21
N LEU A 378 20.66 3.07 -4.00
CA LEU A 378 20.78 3.32 -5.43
C LEU A 378 21.74 4.47 -5.74
N THR A 379 21.54 5.63 -5.09
CA THR A 379 22.36 6.82 -5.33
C THR A 379 23.80 6.64 -4.86
N LYS A 380 24.00 5.89 -3.77
CA LYS A 380 25.34 5.48 -3.32
C LYS A 380 26.03 4.59 -4.36
N ASP A 381 25.35 3.57 -4.88
CA ASP A 381 25.90 2.72 -5.94
C ASP A 381 26.17 3.49 -7.23
N MET A 382 25.33 4.47 -7.59
CA MET A 382 25.57 5.37 -8.72
C MET A 382 26.82 6.23 -8.54
N ALA A 383 27.06 6.73 -7.33
CA ALA A 383 28.22 7.54 -7.01
C ALA A 383 29.52 6.71 -7.00
N GLU A 384 29.46 5.50 -6.45
CA GLU A 384 30.61 4.59 -6.37
C GLU A 384 30.92 3.92 -7.72
N ASN A 385 29.89 3.63 -8.52
CA ASN A 385 30.00 2.89 -9.78
C ASN A 385 29.33 3.61 -10.97
N PRO A 386 29.72 4.86 -11.31
CA PRO A 386 28.98 5.68 -12.29
C PRO A 386 28.87 5.04 -13.67
N LYS A 387 29.94 4.39 -14.15
CA LYS A 387 29.96 3.70 -15.46
C LYS A 387 28.92 2.59 -15.58
N LYS A 388 28.51 1.96 -14.47
CA LYS A 388 27.44 0.94 -14.45
C LYS A 388 26.10 1.53 -14.87
N TRP A 389 25.89 2.82 -14.60
CA TRP A 389 24.60 3.49 -14.71
C TRP A 389 24.49 4.50 -15.85
N GLU A 390 25.61 4.84 -16.51
CA GLU A 390 25.64 5.78 -17.64
C GLU A 390 24.66 5.36 -18.74
N GLY A 391 23.85 6.32 -19.20
CA GLY A 391 22.87 6.11 -20.27
C GLY A 391 21.63 5.29 -19.91
N ARG A 392 21.55 4.73 -18.70
CA ARG A 392 20.43 3.86 -18.29
C ARG A 392 19.15 4.67 -18.02
N LYS A 393 18.01 4.10 -18.39
CA LYS A 393 16.67 4.59 -18.05
C LYS A 393 16.06 3.72 -16.96
N ILE A 394 15.83 4.30 -15.80
CA ILE A 394 15.49 3.59 -14.57
C ILE A 394 14.09 3.94 -14.14
N LEU A 395 13.26 2.95 -13.80
CA LEU A 395 11.95 3.13 -13.19
C LEU A 395 12.01 2.79 -11.70
N PHE A 396 11.93 3.78 -10.82
CA PHE A 396 11.76 3.56 -9.39
C PHE A 396 10.28 3.36 -9.05
N ILE A 397 9.95 2.25 -8.39
CA ILE A 397 8.61 1.98 -7.88
C ILE A 397 8.47 2.60 -6.49
N HIS A 398 7.82 3.76 -6.40
CA HIS A 398 7.60 4.40 -5.11
C HIS A 398 6.45 3.72 -4.37
N THR A 399 6.79 2.90 -3.37
CA THR A 399 5.82 2.02 -2.70
C THR A 399 5.03 2.66 -1.56
N GLY A 400 5.01 3.99 -1.45
CA GLY A 400 4.39 4.73 -0.35
C GLY A 400 5.21 4.69 0.95
N GLY A 401 4.51 4.75 2.09
CA GLY A 401 5.12 4.68 3.42
C GLY A 401 5.02 5.96 4.27
N LEU A 402 4.41 7.01 3.73
CA LEU A 402 4.37 8.36 4.32
C LEU A 402 3.94 8.39 5.79
N LEU A 403 2.91 7.63 6.20
CA LEU A 403 2.44 7.64 7.59
C LEU A 403 3.47 7.06 8.57
N GLY A 404 4.31 6.12 8.12
CA GLY A 404 5.37 5.55 8.94
C GLY A 404 6.47 6.57 9.28
N LEU A 405 6.59 7.66 8.50
CA LEU A 405 7.54 8.75 8.77
C LEU A 405 7.26 9.44 10.11
N TYR A 406 6.01 9.48 10.56
CA TYR A 406 5.63 10.17 11.81
C TYR A 406 6.24 9.54 13.06
N ASP A 407 6.64 8.26 12.99
CA ASP A 407 7.42 7.59 14.05
C ASP A 407 8.86 8.13 14.18
N LYS A 408 9.33 8.89 13.18
CA LYS A 408 10.69 9.43 13.10
C LYS A 408 10.76 10.93 13.39
N VAL A 409 9.65 11.57 13.79
CA VAL A 409 9.59 13.02 14.01
C VAL A 409 10.69 13.49 14.95
N GLN A 410 10.86 12.84 16.12
CA GLN A 410 11.91 13.23 17.09
C GLN A 410 13.32 13.13 16.51
N GLN A 411 13.57 12.21 15.59
CA GLN A 411 14.89 12.00 14.98
C GLN A 411 15.16 12.98 13.82
N ILE A 412 14.10 13.50 13.19
CA ILE A 412 14.18 14.41 12.04
C ILE A 412 14.03 15.89 12.46
N ASP A 413 13.52 16.18 13.65
CA ASP A 413 13.23 17.53 14.15
C ASP A 413 14.38 18.52 13.93
N SER A 414 15.61 18.12 14.31
CA SER A 414 16.81 18.94 14.13
C SER A 414 17.20 19.19 12.65
N LEU A 415 16.69 18.39 11.72
CA LEU A 415 16.97 18.49 10.27
C LEU A 415 15.97 19.39 9.52
N VAL A 416 14.78 19.64 10.10
CA VAL A 416 13.66 20.34 9.42
C VAL A 416 13.07 21.51 10.21
N GLY A 417 13.70 21.91 11.31
CA GLY A 417 13.20 22.94 12.25
C GLY A 417 13.31 24.40 11.80
N ASN A 418 13.60 24.70 10.53
CA ASN A 418 13.72 26.08 10.06
C ASN A 418 12.33 26.72 9.87
N TRP A 419 11.93 27.59 10.79
CA TRP A 419 10.75 28.43 10.67
C TRP A 419 10.98 29.78 11.33
N ASN A 420 10.25 30.81 10.90
CA ASN A 420 10.27 32.12 11.52
C ASN A 420 8.83 32.61 11.70
N ARG A 421 8.54 33.25 12.83
CA ARG A 421 7.30 34.02 12.97
C ARG A 421 7.35 35.17 11.96
N MET A 422 6.28 35.33 11.18
CA MET A 422 6.14 36.52 10.34
C MET A 422 6.00 37.75 11.22
N ASP A 423 6.88 38.73 11.03
CA ASP A 423 6.74 40.04 11.66
C ASP A 423 5.68 40.84 10.93
N VAL A 424 4.50 40.97 11.56
CA VAL A 424 3.38 41.74 11.04
C VAL A 424 3.24 43.01 11.88
N HIS A 425 3.39 44.17 11.25
CA HIS A 425 3.13 45.46 11.89
C HIS A 425 1.62 45.71 11.99
N GLU A 426 1.16 46.30 13.10
CA GLU A 426 -0.25 46.67 13.32
C GLU A 426 -0.81 47.60 12.23
N SER A 427 0.07 48.29 11.50
CA SER A 427 -0.28 49.17 10.40
C SER A 427 -0.62 48.45 9.09
N VAL A 428 -0.46 47.12 8.99
CA VAL A 428 -0.85 46.36 7.80
C VAL A 428 -2.38 46.33 7.72
N PRO A 429 -3.00 47.16 6.85
CA PRO A 429 -4.43 47.37 6.91
C PRO A 429 -5.15 46.19 6.24
N ARG A 430 -6.21 45.71 6.88
CA ARG A 430 -7.16 44.80 6.23
C ARG A 430 -7.99 45.59 5.23
N LYS A 431 -8.14 45.08 4.01
CA LYS A 431 -9.16 45.58 3.07
C LYS A 431 -10.50 44.93 3.39
N ASP A 432 -11.48 45.73 3.78
CA ASP A 432 -12.84 45.27 4.00
C ASP A 432 -13.41 44.62 2.73
N GLY A 433 -14.13 43.50 2.89
CA GLY A 433 -14.73 42.74 1.79
C GLY A 433 -13.81 41.76 1.06
N ILE A 434 -12.52 41.66 1.40
CA ILE A 434 -11.59 40.70 0.78
C ILE A 434 -11.00 39.78 1.87
N GLY A 435 -11.49 38.53 1.93
CA GLY A 435 -10.91 37.46 2.74
C GLY A 435 -11.92 36.63 3.54
N LYS A 436 -11.64 35.33 3.72
CA LYS A 436 -12.38 34.47 4.67
C LYS A 436 -12.07 34.93 6.10
N MET A 437 -13.12 35.14 6.90
CA MET A 437 -12.99 35.20 8.35
C MET A 437 -12.96 33.77 8.90
N PHE A 438 -12.04 33.49 9.82
CA PHE A 438 -11.98 32.24 10.57
C PHE A 438 -12.60 32.43 11.95
#